data_AF-A0A9D8GWV6-F1
#
_entry.id   AF-A0A9D8GWV6-F1
#
_cell.length_a   1.000
_cell.length_b   1.000
_cell.length_c   1.000
_cell.angle_alpha   90.00
_cell.angle_beta   90.00
_cell.angle_gamma   90.00
#
_symmetry.space_group_name_H-M   'P 1'
#
loop_
_entity.id
_entity.type
_entity.pdbx_description
1 polymer ?
#
loop_
_entity_poly.entity_id
_entity_poly.type
_entity_poly.pdbx_seq_one_letter_code
_entity_poly.pdbx_strand_id
1 'polypeptide(L)'
;MSLSVVARRAFLAAAFCLPAGACTTSGLFSQGAAPRHTLSPRGDRLVRWLQTSGKDNMMAPEALALMGITNEGRDIPVRQLAQEDDGGRYVVSLVNIRKIHELVFHRRQGDALILHLSDTKFDRLASVRYPRNGKPTLITDTFFANSDFQQQVAFWFRAMPGR
;
A
#
# COMPACT_ATOMS: atom_id res chain seq x y z
N MET A 1 -48.89 18.19 -74.35
CA MET A 1 -49.74 18.39 -73.15
C MET A 1 -49.10 17.67 -71.98
N SER A 2 -48.78 18.45 -70.95
CA SER A 2 -48.64 18.14 -69.51
C SER A 2 -48.03 16.83 -68.99
N LEU A 3 -46.99 17.08 -68.17
CA LEU A 3 -46.72 16.54 -66.82
C LEU A 3 -46.17 15.10 -66.76
N SER A 4 -44.90 14.95 -66.35
CA SER A 4 -44.49 14.65 -64.95
C SER A 4 -44.79 13.18 -64.59
N VAL A 5 -43.90 12.36 -64.04
CA VAL A 5 -43.13 12.56 -62.82
C VAL A 5 -42.03 11.48 -62.79
N VAL A 6 -40.84 11.89 -62.38
CA VAL A 6 -39.71 11.06 -61.95
C VAL A 6 -40.14 10.04 -60.89
N ALA A 7 -40.12 8.74 -61.19
CA ALA A 7 -40.21 7.70 -60.16
C ALA A 7 -38.82 7.46 -59.58
N ARG A 8 -38.58 8.19 -58.50
CA ARG A 8 -37.35 8.28 -57.72
C ARG A 8 -36.96 6.92 -57.12
N ARG A 9 -35.67 6.63 -57.19
CA ARG A 9 -34.96 5.66 -56.33
C ARG A 9 -35.40 5.85 -54.88
N ALA A 10 -36.17 4.90 -54.34
CA ALA A 10 -36.45 4.81 -52.92
C ALA A 10 -35.44 3.86 -52.28
N PHE A 11 -34.22 4.34 -52.07
CA PHE A 11 -33.35 3.84 -51.01
C PHE A 11 -33.43 4.85 -49.87
N LEU A 12 -34.45 4.69 -49.03
CA LEU A 12 -34.57 5.40 -47.76
C LEU A 12 -35.19 4.45 -46.73
N ALA A 13 -34.34 3.98 -45.84
CA ALA A 13 -34.60 3.60 -44.44
C ALA A 13 -33.53 2.58 -44.05
N ALA A 14 -32.83 2.66 -42.94
CA ALA A 14 -32.63 3.70 -41.95
C ALA A 14 -31.31 3.28 -41.28
N ALA A 15 -30.59 4.26 -40.77
CA ALA A 15 -29.30 4.07 -40.14
C ALA A 15 -29.32 2.95 -39.09
N PHE A 16 -28.20 2.23 -38.98
CA PHE A 16 -27.87 1.46 -37.79
C PHE A 16 -28.20 2.30 -36.56
N CYS A 17 -29.20 1.86 -35.78
CA CYS A 17 -29.41 2.34 -34.43
C CYS A 17 -28.19 1.92 -33.61
N LEU A 18 -27.16 2.75 -33.62
CA LEU A 18 -26.17 2.79 -32.56
C LEU A 18 -26.92 3.31 -31.32
N PRO A 19 -27.06 2.53 -30.24
CA PRO A 19 -27.44 3.13 -28.98
C PRO A 19 -26.27 4.04 -28.55
N ALA A 20 -26.40 5.33 -28.82
CA ALA A 20 -25.75 6.38 -28.04
C ALA A 20 -26.40 6.37 -26.65
N GLY A 21 -26.04 5.36 -25.86
CA GLY A 21 -26.40 5.21 -24.45
C GLY A 21 -25.17 5.44 -23.58
N ALA A 22 -24.62 6.65 -23.62
CA ALA A 22 -23.56 7.07 -22.73
C ALA A 22 -24.14 7.98 -21.63
N CYS A 23 -24.96 7.41 -20.75
CA CYS A 23 -25.35 8.01 -19.48
C CYS A 23 -25.44 6.92 -18.42
N THR A 24 -24.35 6.76 -17.69
CA THR A 24 -24.24 6.22 -16.32
C THR A 24 -25.21 5.08 -15.98
N THR A 25 -24.85 3.86 -16.37
CA THR A 25 -25.28 2.67 -15.66
C THR A 25 -24.62 2.66 -14.28
N SER A 26 -25.25 3.32 -13.32
CA SER A 26 -25.12 2.96 -11.91
C SER A 26 -25.57 1.50 -11.80
N GLY A 27 -24.60 0.59 -11.77
CA GLY A 27 -24.82 -0.84 -11.66
C GLY A 27 -25.66 -1.14 -10.42
N LEU A 28 -26.92 -1.48 -10.66
CA LEU A 28 -27.84 -2.08 -9.72
C LEU A 28 -27.34 -3.52 -9.51
N PHE A 29 -26.72 -3.79 -8.35
CA PHE A 29 -26.21 -5.08 -7.87
C PHE A 29 -24.81 -5.51 -8.37
N SER A 30 -23.90 -5.57 -7.39
CA SER A 30 -22.51 -6.06 -7.45
C SER A 30 -21.48 -5.11 -8.03
N GLN A 31 -20.75 -4.41 -7.15
CA GLN A 31 -19.40 -4.84 -6.79
C GLN A 31 -18.94 -3.98 -5.62
N GLY A 32 -18.78 -4.62 -4.46
CA GLY A 32 -18.23 -3.99 -3.27
C GLY A 32 -16.99 -3.21 -3.65
N ALA A 33 -17.01 -1.90 -3.36
CA ALA A 33 -15.83 -1.08 -3.48
C ALA A 33 -14.75 -1.75 -2.64
N ALA A 34 -13.81 -2.40 -3.32
CA ALA A 34 -12.58 -2.88 -2.71
C ALA A 34 -12.03 -1.73 -1.86
N PRO A 35 -11.49 -1.98 -0.66
CA PRO A 35 -11.00 -0.92 0.19
C PRO A 35 -10.00 -0.09 -0.62
N ARG A 36 -10.41 1.13 -1.00
CA ARG A 36 -9.52 2.12 -1.58
C ARG A 36 -8.64 2.57 -0.42
N HIS A 37 -7.56 1.84 -0.18
CA HIS A 37 -6.43 2.37 0.55
C HIS A 37 -5.89 3.52 -0.28
N THR A 38 -6.43 4.73 -0.05
CA THR A 38 -5.92 5.94 -0.70
C THR A 38 -4.57 6.21 -0.06
N LEU A 39 -3.52 5.66 -0.68
CA LEU A 39 -2.13 5.92 -0.30
C LEU A 39 -1.94 7.43 -0.22
N SER A 40 -1.33 7.94 0.85
CA SER A 40 -0.93 9.34 0.86
C SER A 40 0.07 9.59 -0.28
N PRO A 41 0.18 10.80 -0.87
CA PRO A 41 1.15 11.05 -1.95
C PRO A 41 2.59 10.70 -1.57
N ARG A 42 2.93 10.79 -0.28
CA ARG A 42 4.25 10.39 0.23
C ARG A 42 4.33 8.87 0.45
N GLY A 43 3.26 8.24 0.94
CA GLY A 43 3.15 6.79 1.05
C GLY A 43 3.27 6.10 -0.29
N ASP A 44 2.59 6.61 -1.33
CA ASP A 44 2.69 6.11 -2.70
C ASP A 44 4.14 6.14 -3.21
N ARG A 45 4.87 7.23 -2.95
CA ARG A 45 6.29 7.32 -3.31
C ARG A 45 7.15 6.29 -2.59
N LEU A 46 6.94 6.11 -1.29
CA LEU A 46 7.71 5.14 -0.51
C LEU A 46 7.41 3.71 -0.97
N VAL A 47 6.14 3.39 -1.20
CA VAL A 47 5.71 2.09 -1.74
C VAL A 47 6.34 1.85 -3.11
N ARG A 48 6.29 2.84 -4.02
CA ARG A 48 6.93 2.74 -5.34
C ARG A 48 8.43 2.52 -5.21
N TRP A 49 9.10 3.25 -4.33
CA TRP A 49 10.54 3.09 -4.11
C TRP A 49 10.91 1.71 -3.57
N LEU A 50 10.12 1.17 -2.63
CA LEU A 50 10.27 -0.21 -2.15
C LEU A 50 10.05 -1.23 -3.27
N GLN A 51 9.10 -0.99 -4.17
CA GLN A 51 8.81 -1.85 -5.32
C GLN A 51 9.86 -1.76 -6.43
N THR A 52 10.56 -0.65 -6.59
CA THR A 52 11.58 -0.50 -7.65
C THR A 52 12.96 -0.86 -7.16
N SER A 53 13.33 -0.44 -5.95
CA SER A 53 14.70 -0.53 -5.43
C SER A 53 14.84 -1.42 -4.18
N GLY A 54 13.73 -1.83 -3.56
CA GLY A 54 13.77 -2.70 -2.39
C GLY A 54 14.25 -4.11 -2.72
N LYS A 55 14.93 -4.75 -1.78
CA LYS A 55 15.38 -6.15 -1.90
C LYS A 55 14.35 -7.09 -1.29
N ASP A 56 14.14 -8.24 -1.92
CA ASP A 56 13.30 -9.29 -1.35
C ASP A 56 13.96 -9.85 -0.08
N ASN A 57 13.17 -10.02 0.97
CA ASN A 57 13.61 -10.61 2.23
C ASN A 57 12.45 -11.34 2.91
N MET A 58 12.77 -12.08 3.96
CA MET A 58 11.82 -12.81 4.81
C MET A 58 11.86 -12.22 6.22
N MET A 59 10.69 -11.90 6.77
CA MET A 59 10.55 -11.46 8.15
C MET A 59 9.99 -12.57 9.03
N ALA A 60 10.53 -12.65 10.24
CA ALA A 60 10.09 -13.61 11.24
C ALA A 60 8.59 -13.41 11.58
N PRO A 61 7.80 -14.49 11.58
CA PRO A 61 6.35 -14.40 11.74
C PRO A 61 5.94 -13.94 13.13
N GLU A 62 6.71 -14.26 14.17
CA GLU A 62 6.32 -14.02 15.56
C GLU A 62 6.09 -12.52 15.86
N ALA A 63 6.97 -11.65 15.37
CA ALA A 63 6.85 -10.21 15.60
C ALA A 63 5.69 -9.60 14.82
N LEU A 64 5.49 -10.06 13.58
CA LEU A 64 4.41 -9.58 12.71
C LEU A 64 3.04 -10.08 13.17
N ALA A 65 2.96 -11.30 13.71
CA ALA A 65 1.73 -11.88 14.27
C ALA A 65 1.21 -11.05 15.46
N LEU A 66 2.10 -10.55 16.32
CA LEU A 66 1.73 -9.63 17.39
C LEU A 66 1.16 -8.30 16.88
N MET A 67 1.52 -7.89 15.66
CA MET A 67 1.00 -6.69 15.01
C MET A 67 -0.25 -6.97 14.15
N GLY A 68 -0.78 -8.20 14.17
CA GLY A 68 -1.98 -8.59 13.43
C GLY A 68 -1.73 -9.10 12.01
N ILE A 69 -0.46 -9.18 11.58
CA ILE A 69 -0.08 -9.74 10.27
C ILE A 69 0.30 -11.20 10.46
N THR A 70 -0.50 -12.12 9.90
CA THR A 70 -0.23 -13.56 9.99
C THR A 70 -0.13 -14.20 8.61
N ASN A 71 0.78 -15.16 8.52
CA ASN A 71 0.95 -16.05 7.36
C ASN A 71 1.04 -17.50 7.83
N GLU A 72 0.10 -17.92 8.69
CA GLU A 72 0.00 -19.29 9.20
C GLU A 72 1.30 -19.77 9.91
N GLY A 73 1.98 -18.85 10.59
CA GLY A 73 3.24 -19.14 11.27
C GLY A 73 4.45 -19.30 10.35
N ARG A 74 4.32 -19.04 9.04
CA ARG A 74 5.42 -19.02 8.08
C ARG A 74 6.03 -17.63 7.98
N ASP A 75 7.31 -17.60 7.61
CA ASP A 75 7.99 -16.35 7.29
C ASP A 75 7.21 -15.51 6.28
N ILE A 76 7.26 -14.19 6.48
CA ILE A 76 6.47 -13.24 5.71
C ILE A 76 7.38 -12.60 4.66
N PRO A 77 7.08 -12.77 3.36
CA PRO A 77 7.85 -12.14 2.30
C PRO A 77 7.62 -10.63 2.32
N VAL A 78 8.71 -9.88 2.24
CA VAL A 78 8.72 -8.42 2.24
C VAL A 78 9.70 -7.89 1.21
N ARG A 79 9.49 -6.64 0.77
CA ARG A 79 10.52 -5.86 0.09
C ARG A 79 11.07 -4.80 1.03
N GLN A 80 12.39 -4.74 1.16
CA GLN A 80 13.04 -3.89 2.14
C GLN A 80 13.99 -2.87 1.51
N LEU A 81 13.98 -1.68 2.09
CA LEU A 81 15.06 -0.71 1.97
C LEU A 81 15.73 -0.59 3.33
N ALA A 82 17.07 -0.50 3.32
CA ALA A 82 17.86 -0.22 4.49
C ALA A 82 18.79 0.95 4.18
N GLN A 83 18.88 1.89 5.11
CA GLN A 83 19.82 2.99 5.07
C GLN A 83 20.41 3.22 6.46
N GLU A 84 21.57 3.87 6.50
CA GLU A 84 22.30 4.16 7.72
C GLU A 84 22.52 5.66 7.83
N ASP A 85 22.42 6.20 9.04
CA ASP A 85 22.90 7.53 9.42
C ASP A 85 23.75 7.44 10.70
N ASP A 86 24.16 8.60 11.22
CA ASP A 86 24.92 8.69 12.47
C ASP A 86 24.17 8.11 13.69
N GLY A 87 22.83 7.98 13.60
CA GLY A 87 21.95 7.39 14.61
C GLY A 87 21.73 5.88 14.44
N GLY A 88 22.23 5.28 13.36
CA GLY A 88 22.26 3.85 13.12
C GLY A 88 21.51 3.40 11.87
N ARG A 89 21.17 2.11 11.82
CA ARG A 89 20.52 1.49 10.66
C ARG A 89 19.00 1.52 10.78
N TYR A 90 18.37 2.14 9.80
CA TYR A 90 16.92 2.20 9.62
C TYR A 90 16.52 1.29 8.46
N VAL A 91 15.45 0.54 8.66
CA VAL A 91 14.91 -0.37 7.65
C VAL A 91 13.40 -0.14 7.54
N VAL A 92 12.89 -0.16 6.32
CA VAL A 92 11.45 -0.16 6.05
C VAL A 92 11.11 -1.35 5.16
N SER A 93 10.11 -2.11 5.58
CA SER A 93 9.57 -3.26 4.84
C SER A 93 8.22 -2.90 4.26
N LEU A 94 8.00 -3.26 3.00
CA LEU A 94 6.67 -3.38 2.40
C LEU A 94 6.20 -4.83 2.58
N VAL A 95 5.16 -5.03 3.39
CA VAL A 95 4.47 -6.31 3.48
C VAL A 95 3.50 -6.42 2.31
N ASN A 96 3.52 -7.55 1.62
CA ASN A 96 2.65 -7.82 0.48
C ASN A 96 1.83 -9.09 0.75
N ILE A 97 0.90 -8.99 1.71
CA ILE A 97 -0.04 -10.06 2.03
C ILE A 97 -1.44 -9.62 1.62
N ARG A 98 -2.16 -10.47 0.88
CA ARG A 98 -3.57 -10.27 0.49
C ARG A 98 -3.86 -8.93 -0.20
N LYS A 99 -2.89 -8.41 -0.98
CA LYS A 99 -2.99 -7.13 -1.71
C LYS A 99 -3.14 -5.88 -0.81
N ILE A 100 -2.86 -5.99 0.49
CA ILE A 100 -2.79 -4.85 1.38
C ILE A 100 -1.32 -4.44 1.51
N HIS A 101 -1.04 -3.16 1.28
CA HIS A 101 0.28 -2.58 1.46
C HIS A 101 0.38 -2.03 2.88
N GLU A 102 1.16 -2.71 3.71
CA GLU A 102 1.50 -2.24 5.05
C GLU A 102 3.00 -2.00 5.14
N LEU A 103 3.37 -0.97 5.90
CA LEU A 103 4.74 -0.58 6.10
C LEU A 103 5.19 -1.01 7.50
N VAL A 104 6.32 -1.71 7.57
CA VAL A 104 6.96 -2.04 8.85
C VAL A 104 8.28 -1.31 8.94
N PHE A 105 8.30 -0.26 9.75
CA PHE A 105 9.51 0.47 10.10
C PHE A 105 10.23 -0.27 11.20
N HIS A 106 11.53 -0.48 11.06
CA HIS A 106 12.30 -1.09 12.11
C HIS A 106 13.73 -0.57 12.18
N ARG A 107 14.22 -0.43 13.40
CA ARG A 107 15.62 -0.08 13.69
C ARG A 107 16.11 -0.83 14.90
N ARG A 108 17.42 -0.97 15.01
CA ARG A 108 18.04 -1.54 16.21
C ARG A 108 18.18 -0.47 17.28
N GLN A 109 17.83 -0.82 18.52
CA GLN A 109 18.12 -0.03 19.73
C GLN A 109 18.74 -0.96 20.78
N GLY A 110 20.03 -0.78 21.05
CA GLY A 110 20.78 -1.69 21.92
C GLY A 110 20.65 -3.15 21.46
N ASP A 111 20.12 -4.01 22.34
CA ASP A 111 19.92 -5.43 22.07
C ASP A 111 18.54 -5.81 21.59
N ALA A 112 17.72 -4.84 21.17
CA ALA A 112 16.41 -5.11 20.58
C ALA A 112 16.25 -4.48 19.20
N LEU A 113 15.47 -5.15 18.36
CA LEU A 113 14.87 -4.57 17.17
C LEU A 113 13.52 -3.97 17.57
N ILE A 114 13.32 -2.68 17.29
CA ILE A 114 12.03 -2.02 17.50
C ILE A 114 11.33 -1.96 16.16
N LEU A 115 10.11 -2.50 16.10
CA LEU A 115 9.28 -2.57 14.90
C LEU A 115 8.00 -1.77 15.11
N HIS A 116 7.60 -1.04 14.08
CA HIS A 116 6.34 -0.31 14.02
C HIS A 116 5.59 -0.69 12.75
N LEU A 117 4.40 -1.23 12.93
CA LEU A 117 3.44 -1.39 11.85
C LEU A 117 2.73 -0.06 11.61
N SER A 118 2.66 0.33 10.35
CA SER A 118 1.96 1.52 9.93
C SER A 118 1.23 1.30 8.61
N ASP A 119 0.14 2.02 8.45
CA ASP A 119 -0.51 2.13 7.16
C ASP A 119 0.30 3.05 6.20
N THR A 120 -0.27 3.30 5.02
CA THR A 120 0.36 4.14 3.98
C THR A 120 0.09 5.63 4.13
N LYS A 121 -0.65 6.02 5.18
CA LYS A 121 -0.80 7.39 5.64
C LYS A 121 0.17 7.72 6.78
N PHE A 122 0.98 6.75 7.20
CA PHE A 122 1.93 6.85 8.30
C PHE A 122 1.23 6.95 9.66
N ASP A 123 0.05 6.34 9.80
CA ASP A 123 -0.58 6.13 11.10
C ASP A 123 0.00 4.86 11.73
N ARG A 124 0.43 4.95 13.00
CA ARG A 124 0.99 3.81 13.73
C ARG A 124 -0.13 2.90 14.20
N LEU A 125 -0.09 1.64 13.79
CA LEU A 125 -1.09 0.63 14.14
C LEU A 125 -0.66 -0.20 15.36
N ALA A 126 0.58 -0.68 15.34
CA ALA A 126 1.13 -1.51 16.41
C ALA A 126 2.65 -1.35 16.51
N SER A 127 3.21 -1.71 17.67
CA SER A 127 4.64 -1.62 17.92
C SER A 127 5.10 -2.85 18.69
N VAL A 128 6.23 -3.41 18.28
CA VAL A 128 6.82 -4.61 18.88
C VAL A 128 8.28 -4.37 19.19
N ARG A 129 8.72 -4.90 20.33
CA ARG A 129 10.12 -5.01 20.71
C ARG A 129 10.53 -6.47 20.51
N TYR A 130 11.54 -6.69 19.68
CA TYR A 130 12.10 -8.01 19.45
C TYR A 130 13.53 -8.07 20.02
N PRO A 131 13.73 -8.60 21.23
CA PRO A 131 15.06 -8.75 21.81
C PRO A 131 15.89 -9.74 20.99
N ARG A 132 17.21 -9.53 20.95
CA ARG A 132 18.18 -10.43 20.31
C ARG A 132 18.06 -11.87 20.80
N ASN A 133 17.86 -12.02 22.11
CA ASN A 133 17.64 -13.30 22.78
C ASN A 133 16.27 -13.24 23.46
N GLY A 134 15.26 -13.89 22.87
CA GLY A 134 13.93 -13.97 23.47
C GLY A 134 12.81 -13.86 22.45
N LYS A 135 11.58 -13.76 22.95
CA LYS A 135 10.38 -13.63 22.13
C LYS A 135 10.01 -12.15 21.95
N PRO A 136 9.44 -11.78 20.80
CA PRO A 136 8.93 -10.42 20.61
C PRO A 136 7.78 -10.13 21.58
N THR A 137 7.65 -8.87 22.00
CA THR A 137 6.57 -8.41 22.87
C THR A 137 5.98 -7.11 22.34
N LEU A 138 4.68 -6.90 22.58
CA LEU A 138 4.03 -5.64 22.28
C LEU A 138 4.60 -4.51 23.14
N ILE A 139 4.83 -3.37 22.52
CA ILE A 139 5.18 -2.14 23.22
C ILE A 139 3.87 -1.44 23.59
N THR A 140 3.51 -1.51 24.87
CA THR A 140 2.30 -0.88 25.43
C THR A 140 2.51 0.57 25.85
N ASP A 141 3.76 0.98 26.07
CA ASP A 141 4.12 2.38 26.29
C ASP A 141 3.93 3.18 25.00
N THR A 142 2.80 3.88 24.92
CA THR A 142 2.40 4.65 23.74
C THR A 142 3.27 5.89 23.53
N PHE A 143 3.82 6.49 24.59
CA PHE A 143 4.69 7.65 24.49
C PHE A 143 6.01 7.26 23.80
N PHE A 144 6.66 6.22 24.31
CA PHE A 144 7.86 5.67 23.70
C PHE A 144 7.58 5.23 22.25
N ALA A 145 6.52 4.44 22.03
CA ALA A 145 6.19 3.92 20.72
C ALA A 145 5.92 5.01 19.68
N ASN A 146 5.21 6.07 20.07
CA ASN A 146 4.94 7.20 19.17
C ASN A 146 6.21 8.00 18.87
N SER A 147 7.01 8.31 19.89
CA SER A 147 8.26 9.06 19.72
C SER A 147 9.21 8.32 18.78
N ASP A 148 9.43 7.02 18.99
CA ASP A 148 10.32 6.24 18.14
C ASP A 148 9.80 6.10 16.71
N PHE A 149 8.50 5.83 16.55
CA PHE A 149 7.87 5.76 15.24
C PHE A 149 8.04 7.06 14.45
N GLN A 150 7.82 8.21 15.06
CA GLN A 150 8.01 9.50 14.41
C GLN A 150 9.46 9.74 14.00
N GLN A 151 10.44 9.30 14.80
CA GLN A 151 11.86 9.37 14.41
C GLN A 151 12.16 8.51 13.18
N GLN A 152 11.65 7.27 13.14
CA GLN A 152 11.83 6.37 12.00
C GLN A 152 11.15 6.91 10.72
N VAL A 153 9.93 7.43 10.83
CA VAL A 153 9.22 8.03 9.70
C VAL A 153 9.95 9.28 9.20
N ALA A 154 10.38 10.16 10.12
CA ALA A 154 11.11 11.37 9.77
C ALA A 154 12.43 11.05 9.05
N PHE A 155 13.13 9.99 9.45
CA PHE A 155 14.30 9.49 8.73
C PHE A 155 13.95 9.18 7.26
N TRP A 156 12.95 8.32 7.03
CA TRP A 156 12.57 7.93 5.68
C TRP A 156 12.02 9.07 4.84
N PHE A 157 11.42 10.09 5.48
CA PHE A 157 10.97 11.29 4.78
C PHE A 157 12.12 12.13 4.24
N ARG A 158 13.26 12.17 4.95
CA ARG A 158 14.48 12.83 4.47
C ARG A 158 15.23 11.99 3.45
N ALA A 159 15.28 10.67 3.66
CA ALA A 159 15.98 9.73 2.78
C ALA A 159 15.29 9.50 1.44
N MET A 160 13.97 9.72 1.36
CA MET A 160 13.22 9.53 0.13
C MET A 160 13.75 10.44 -0.99
N PRO A 161 14.06 9.89 -2.18
CA PRO A 161 14.49 10.68 -3.32
C PRO A 161 13.49 11.80 -3.64
N GLY A 162 14.04 12.95 -4.02
CA GLY A 162 13.27 14.05 -4.60
C GLY A 162 12.55 13.62 -5.89
N ARG A 163 11.59 14.44 -6.32
CA ARG A 163 10.98 14.28 -7.64
C ARG A 163 12.00 14.58 -8.73
#